data_AF-A0A1D1VDW2-F1
#
_entry.id   AF-A0A1D1VDW2-F1
#
_cell.length_a   1.000
_cell.length_b   1.000
_cell.length_c   1.000
_cell.angle_alpha   90.00
_cell.angle_beta   90.00
_cell.angle_gamma   90.00
#
_symmetry.space_group_name_H-M   'P 1'
#
loop_
_entity.id
_entity.type
_entity.pdbx_description
1 polymer ?
#
loop_
_entity_poly.entity_id
_entity_poly.type
_entity_poly.pdbx_seq_one_letter_code
_entity_poly.pdbx_strand_id
1 'polypeptide(L)'
;MDSFLVCRLRAKEENEIVSLIDQHALHERIRLEELWKGMLAVFDCIILSVLILKRALGIRDGHGWLRPGLVIPSLQVELPVDLLFQVSQFEEQFLRLGLQFSLNEKAMSVTHVPFVLKDKHLRDLDRNSLRNDISVFVQEAIQIFTEASAVAPIVPPIIMDWVATAACRGAIMFGDKIPEAEVGQFLTAGQRTSLPFQCAHGRPSMLPVAVLLPPSERCQVR
;
A
#
# COMPACT_ATOMS: atom_id res chain seq x y z
N MET A 1 -13.69 0.68 -23.15
CA MET A 1 -14.76 -0.05 -22.45
C MET A 1 -14.18 -0.50 -21.13
N ASP A 2 -14.85 -0.21 -20.03
CA ASP A 2 -14.49 -0.72 -18.71
C ASP A 2 -14.49 -2.26 -18.76
N SER A 3 -13.39 -2.87 -18.31
CA SER A 3 -13.25 -4.33 -18.33
C SER A 3 -13.78 -4.87 -17.00
N PHE A 4 -15.05 -5.26 -16.98
CA PHE A 4 -15.64 -5.99 -15.87
C PHE A 4 -15.48 -7.50 -16.09
N LEU A 5 -15.20 -8.24 -15.02
CA LEU A 5 -15.35 -9.69 -15.01
C LEU A 5 -16.76 -10.03 -14.56
N VAL A 6 -17.46 -10.88 -15.32
CA VAL A 6 -18.76 -11.45 -14.91
C VAL A 6 -18.48 -12.77 -14.23
N CYS A 7 -18.74 -12.86 -12.93
CA CYS A 7 -18.42 -14.04 -12.14
C CYS A 7 -19.67 -14.62 -11.49
N ARG A 8 -19.77 -15.95 -11.56
CA ARG A 8 -20.75 -16.71 -10.78
C ARG A 8 -20.10 -17.10 -9.45
N LEU A 9 -20.63 -16.54 -8.36
CA LEU A 9 -20.18 -16.78 -7.00
C LEU A 9 -21.17 -17.70 -6.29
N ARG A 10 -20.68 -18.60 -5.43
CA ARG A 10 -21.53 -19.50 -4.64
C ARG A 10 -21.55 -19.01 -3.19
N ALA A 11 -22.73 -18.64 -2.70
CA ALA A 11 -22.93 -18.36 -1.28
C ALA A 11 -23.02 -19.69 -0.49
N LYS A 12 -22.81 -19.62 0.84
CA LYS A 12 -22.81 -20.82 1.71
C LYS A 12 -24.16 -21.59 1.73
N GLU A 13 -25.24 -20.99 1.23
CA GLU A 13 -26.62 -21.51 1.28
C GLU A 13 -27.17 -21.93 -0.09
N GLU A 14 -26.36 -22.56 -0.95
CA GLU A 14 -26.70 -23.00 -2.33
C GLU A 14 -27.12 -21.92 -3.35
N ASN A 15 -27.38 -20.69 -2.89
CA ASN A 15 -27.68 -19.57 -3.77
C ASN A 15 -26.43 -19.18 -4.59
N GLU A 16 -26.56 -19.23 -5.91
CA GLU A 16 -25.54 -18.73 -6.84
C GLU A 16 -25.85 -17.26 -7.15
N ILE A 17 -24.83 -16.40 -7.07
CA ILE A 17 -24.96 -14.96 -7.34
C ILE A 17 -24.10 -14.63 -8.56
N VAL A 18 -24.68 -13.93 -9.54
CA VAL A 18 -23.90 -13.31 -10.61
C VAL A 18 -23.45 -11.95 -10.10
N SER A 19 -22.13 -11.72 -10.11
CA SER A 19 -21.53 -10.45 -9.73
C SER A 19 -20.68 -9.89 -10.85
N LEU A 20 -20.73 -8.57 -11.00
CA LEU A 20 -19.76 -7.81 -11.78
C LEU A 20 -18.58 -7.47 -10.88
N ILE A 21 -17.38 -7.77 -11.34
CA ILE A 21 -16.13 -7.43 -10.64
C ILE A 21 -15.40 -6.40 -11.48
N ASP A 22 -15.17 -5.23 -10.89
CA ASP A 22 -14.30 -4.22 -11.47
C ASP A 22 -12.85 -4.68 -11.30
N GLN A 23 -12.20 -5.03 -12.42
CA GLN A 23 -10.84 -5.56 -12.39
C GLN A 23 -9.82 -4.54 -11.88
N HIS A 24 -10.03 -3.24 -12.13
CA HIS A 24 -9.13 -2.19 -11.68
C HIS A 24 -9.26 -2.05 -10.16
N ALA A 25 -10.49 -1.87 -9.68
CA ALA A 25 -10.79 -1.71 -8.26
C ALA A 25 -10.37 -2.94 -7.42
N LEU A 26 -10.56 -4.16 -7.94
CA LEU A 26 -10.11 -5.36 -7.24
C LEU A 26 -8.57 -5.47 -7.24
N HIS A 27 -7.91 -5.14 -8.35
CA HIS A 27 -6.45 -5.17 -8.41
C HIS A 27 -5.82 -4.11 -7.50
N GLU A 28 -6.41 -2.91 -7.41
CA GLU A 28 -6.03 -1.90 -6.42
C GLU A 28 -6.02 -2.47 -4.99
N ARG A 29 -7.07 -3.20 -4.60
CA ARG A 29 -7.18 -3.82 -3.27
C ARG A 29 -6.12 -4.90 -3.05
N ILE A 30 -5.92 -5.79 -4.03
CA ILE A 30 -4.88 -6.83 -3.97
C ILE A 30 -3.51 -6.19 -3.72
N ARG A 31 -3.16 -5.19 -4.54
CA ARG A 31 -1.87 -4.50 -4.43
C ARG A 31 -1.71 -3.74 -3.13
N LEU A 32 -2.77 -3.06 -2.66
CA LEU A 32 -2.75 -2.35 -1.38
C LEU A 32 -2.37 -3.30 -0.23
N GLU A 33 -3.01 -4.46 -0.15
CA GLU A 33 -2.74 -5.42 0.90
C GLU A 33 -1.37 -6.11 0.76
N GLU A 34 -0.88 -6.32 -0.45
CA GLU A 34 0.48 -6.80 -0.68
C GLU A 34 1.54 -5.80 -0.23
N LEU A 35 1.35 -4.52 -0.54
CA LEU A 35 2.21 -3.43 -0.08
C LEU A 35 2.17 -3.31 1.46
N TRP A 36 0.98 -3.44 2.05
CA TRP A 36 0.78 -3.40 3.50
C TRP A 36 1.42 -4.56 4.24
N LYS A 37 1.23 -5.80 3.75
CA LYS A 37 1.91 -6.99 4.30
C LYS A 37 3.41 -6.84 4.25
N GLY A 38 3.92 -6.28 3.15
CA GLY A 38 5.33 -5.97 3.00
C GLY A 38 5.85 -5.00 4.06
N MET A 39 5.07 -3.98 4.38
CA MET A 39 5.39 -3.00 5.41
C MET A 39 5.34 -3.62 6.82
N LEU A 40 4.29 -4.36 7.17
CA LEU A 40 4.18 -5.05 8.47
C LEU A 40 5.32 -6.05 8.70
N ALA A 41 5.74 -6.77 7.66
CA ALA A 41 6.89 -7.67 7.74
C ALA A 41 8.21 -6.95 8.10
N VAL A 42 8.35 -5.65 7.78
CA VAL A 42 9.50 -4.83 8.19
C VAL A 42 9.42 -4.51 9.69
N PHE A 43 8.23 -4.22 10.21
CA PHE A 43 8.02 -3.96 11.63
C PHE A 43 8.22 -5.21 12.50
N ASP A 44 7.79 -6.39 12.01
CA ASP A 44 7.98 -7.67 12.68
C ASP A 44 9.43 -8.20 12.60
N CYS A 45 10.27 -7.62 11.73
CA CYS A 45 11.72 -7.84 11.80
C CYS A 45 12.28 -7.12 13.04
N ILE A 46 12.21 -7.82 14.17
CA ILE A 46 12.55 -7.32 15.52
C ILE A 46 13.95 -6.70 15.64
N ILE A 47 14.88 -6.90 14.69
CA ILE A 47 16.21 -6.29 14.79
C ILE A 47 16.67 -5.72 13.44
N LEU A 48 17.09 -4.46 13.48
CA LEU A 48 17.85 -3.78 12.42
C LEU A 48 18.99 -4.65 11.85
N SER A 49 19.59 -5.52 12.67
CA SER A 49 20.62 -6.49 12.27
C SER A 49 20.13 -7.56 11.30
N VAL A 50 18.89 -8.04 11.42
CA VAL A 50 18.30 -9.00 10.47
C VAL A 50 18.04 -8.32 9.13
N LEU A 51 17.60 -7.06 9.15
CA LEU A 51 17.39 -6.27 7.93
C LEU A 51 18.73 -6.03 7.18
N ILE A 52 19.77 -5.63 7.92
CA ILE A 52 21.12 -5.44 7.40
C ILE A 52 21.69 -6.78 6.88
N LEU A 53 21.50 -7.87 7.62
CA LEU A 53 21.99 -9.20 7.23
C LEU A 53 21.28 -9.73 5.97
N LYS A 54 19.95 -9.62 5.89
CA LYS A 54 19.18 -9.96 4.69
C LYS A 54 19.66 -9.15 3.48
N ARG A 55 19.97 -7.86 3.67
CA ARG A 55 20.53 -6.98 2.64
C ARG A 55 21.94 -7.44 2.21
N ALA A 56 22.82 -7.76 3.16
CA ALA A 56 24.17 -8.25 2.88
C ALA A 56 24.17 -9.61 2.17
N LEU A 57 23.20 -10.47 2.50
CA LEU A 57 23.00 -11.78 1.89
C LEU A 57 22.21 -11.74 0.57
N GLY A 58 21.78 -10.56 0.11
CA GLY A 58 21.01 -10.41 -1.13
C GLY A 58 19.64 -11.09 -1.12
N ILE A 59 19.12 -11.45 0.07
CA ILE A 59 17.82 -12.11 0.20
C ILE A 59 16.74 -11.13 -0.28
N ARG A 60 16.05 -11.51 -1.35
CA ARG A 60 14.90 -10.79 -1.87
C ARG A 60 13.68 -11.25 -1.11
N ASP A 61 13.31 -10.51 -0.08
CA ASP A 61 11.95 -10.57 0.40
C ASP A 61 11.06 -10.04 -0.73
N GLY A 62 10.01 -10.78 -1.12
CA GLY A 62 9.10 -10.43 -2.23
C GLY A 62 8.26 -9.17 -2.01
N HIS A 63 8.64 -8.34 -1.04
CA HIS A 63 7.92 -7.20 -0.53
C HIS A 63 8.75 -5.94 -0.78
N GLY A 64 8.36 -5.14 -1.79
CA GLY A 64 9.10 -3.95 -2.27
C GLY A 64 9.41 -2.88 -1.21
N TRP A 65 8.74 -2.92 -0.07
CA TRP A 65 8.94 -2.02 1.07
C TRP A 65 10.34 -2.07 1.69
N LEU A 66 11.03 -3.21 1.59
CA LEU A 66 12.31 -3.43 2.28
C LEU A 66 13.51 -2.69 1.67
N ARG A 67 13.32 -2.02 0.54
CA ARG A 67 14.36 -1.20 -0.10
C ARG A 67 13.95 0.27 -0.11
N PRO A 68 14.35 1.06 0.91
CA PRO A 68 14.18 2.50 0.88
C PRO A 68 14.64 3.09 -0.45
N GLY A 69 13.85 4.01 -0.99
CA GLY A 69 14.15 4.73 -2.20
C GLY A 69 15.33 5.67 -1.99
N LEU A 70 16.44 5.40 -2.69
CA LEU A 70 17.61 6.28 -2.67
C LEU A 70 17.30 7.63 -3.35
N VAL A 71 17.70 8.71 -2.70
CA VAL A 71 17.52 10.10 -3.14
C VAL A 71 18.90 10.71 -3.41
N ILE A 72 19.22 10.92 -4.69
CA ILE A 72 20.48 11.51 -5.13
C ILE A 72 20.19 12.74 -6.03
N PRO A 73 20.78 13.92 -5.74
CA PRO A 73 21.53 14.25 -4.52
C PRO A 73 20.60 14.23 -3.29
N SER A 74 21.18 14.18 -2.08
CA SER A 74 20.39 14.22 -0.84
C SER A 74 19.44 15.42 -0.84
N LEU A 75 18.25 15.23 -0.29
CA LEU A 75 17.22 16.27 -0.25
C LEU A 75 17.31 17.02 1.07
N GLN A 76 17.61 18.31 1.00
CA GLN A 76 17.48 19.18 2.16
C GLN A 76 15.99 19.40 2.45
N VAL A 77 15.59 19.29 3.70
CA VAL A 77 14.24 19.59 4.18
C VAL A 77 14.41 20.55 5.36
N GLU A 78 13.94 21.78 5.20
CA GLU A 78 13.95 22.78 6.27
C GLU A 78 12.79 22.49 7.20
N LEU A 79 13.09 22.35 8.49
CA LEU A 79 12.12 22.05 9.53
C LEU A 79 12.31 23.01 10.71
N PRO A 80 11.25 23.30 11.48
CA PRO A 80 11.37 24.01 12.76
C PRO A 80 12.38 23.32 13.70
N VAL A 81 13.10 24.10 14.51
CA VAL A 81 14.20 23.62 15.37
C VAL A 81 13.72 22.60 16.41
N ASP A 82 12.52 22.82 16.96
CA ASP A 82 11.81 21.90 17.84
C ASP A 82 11.56 20.55 17.16
N LEU A 83 11.12 20.57 15.90
CA LEU A 83 10.88 19.36 15.13
C LEU A 83 12.19 18.64 14.80
N LEU A 84 13.27 19.36 14.46
CA LEU A 84 14.60 18.77 14.25
C LEU A 84 15.11 18.05 15.51
N PHE A 85 14.90 18.64 16.69
CA PHE A 85 15.25 18.02 17.95
C PHE A 85 14.43 16.75 18.19
N GLN A 86 13.13 16.76 17.94
CA GLN A 86 12.29 15.57 18.05
C GLN A 86 12.69 14.48 17.05
N VAL A 87 13.01 14.85 15.80
CA VAL A 87 13.54 13.91 14.80
C VAL A 87 14.79 13.20 15.31
N SER A 88 15.70 13.93 15.98
CA SER A 88 16.92 13.34 16.54
C SER A 88 16.65 12.38 17.71
N GLN A 89 15.51 12.51 18.41
CA GLN A 89 15.14 11.58 19.49
C GLN A 89 14.53 10.27 18.95
N PHE A 90 13.99 10.30 17.72
CA PHE A 90 13.25 9.18 17.14
C PHE A 90 13.91 8.62 15.86
N GLU A 91 15.24 8.74 15.73
CA GLU A 91 15.97 8.31 14.53
C GLU A 91 15.75 6.82 14.19
N GLU A 92 15.72 5.94 15.20
CA GLU A 92 15.49 4.51 14.98
C GLU A 92 14.08 4.24 14.43
N GLN A 93 13.07 4.94 14.93
CA GLN A 93 11.69 4.81 14.48
C GLN A 93 11.55 5.29 13.03
N PHE A 94 12.17 6.42 12.68
CA PHE A 94 12.21 6.90 11.30
C PHE A 94 12.96 5.93 10.37
N LEU A 95 14.07 5.35 10.84
CA LEU A 95 14.81 4.33 10.09
C LEU A 95 13.95 3.09 9.81
N ARG A 96 13.17 2.63 10.79
CA ARG A 96 12.20 1.53 10.63
C ARG A 96 11.10 1.86 9.63
N LEU A 97 10.69 3.12 9.56
CA LEU A 97 9.76 3.61 8.54
C LEU A 97 10.41 3.79 7.15
N GLY A 98 11.73 3.62 7.03
CA GLY A 98 12.46 3.72 5.76
C GLY A 98 12.99 5.11 5.43
N LEU A 99 12.98 6.05 6.38
CA LEU A 99 13.57 7.37 6.23
C LEU A 99 15.01 7.37 6.80
N GLN A 100 16.00 7.70 5.96
CA GLN A 100 17.39 7.87 6.40
C GLN A 100 17.85 9.28 6.11
N PHE A 101 18.46 9.92 7.10
CA PHE A 101 18.86 11.31 7.03
C PHE A 101 20.10 11.60 7.87
N SER A 102 20.67 12.78 7.66
CA SER A 102 21.59 13.42 8.59
C SER A 102 21.04 14.80 8.98
N LEU A 103 21.28 15.23 10.21
CA LEU A 103 20.78 16.51 10.73
C LEU A 103 21.90 17.56 10.75
N ASN A 104 21.51 18.82 10.55
CA ASN A 104 22.29 20.00 10.91
C ASN A 104 21.40 21.00 11.67
N GLU A 105 21.94 22.16 12.05
CA GLU A 105 21.23 23.16 12.87
C GLU A 105 19.94 23.72 12.23
N LYS A 106 19.77 23.63 10.91
CA LYS A 106 18.67 24.28 10.17
C LYS A 106 17.87 23.35 9.28
N ALA A 107 18.38 22.16 8.97
CA ALA A 107 17.80 21.28 7.98
C ALA A 107 18.15 19.81 8.23
N MET A 108 17.24 18.96 7.74
CA MET A 108 17.42 17.53 7.62
C MET A 108 17.85 17.20 6.18
N SER A 109 18.98 16.52 6.01
CA SER A 109 19.47 16.03 4.72
C SER A 109 19.07 14.57 4.52
N VAL A 110 18.02 14.35 3.73
CA VAL A 110 17.43 13.03 3.47
C VAL A 110 18.19 12.31 2.36
N THR A 111 18.64 11.08 2.66
CA THR A 111 19.34 10.20 1.71
C THR A 111 18.46 9.06 1.22
N HIS A 112 17.53 8.58 2.05
CA HIS A 112 16.59 7.54 1.69
C HIS A 112 15.19 7.88 2.19
N VAL A 113 14.19 7.50 1.40
CA VAL A 113 12.77 7.66 1.70
C VAL A 113 12.06 6.31 1.67
N PRO A 114 10.88 6.17 2.28
CA PRO A 114 10.06 4.97 2.14
C PRO A 114 9.81 4.65 0.66
N PHE A 115 9.90 3.37 0.27
CA PHE A 115 9.82 2.96 -1.15
C PHE A 115 8.54 3.48 -1.85
N VAL A 116 7.40 3.41 -1.16
CA VAL A 116 6.10 3.87 -1.68
C VAL A 116 6.06 5.37 -1.98
N LEU A 117 6.85 6.18 -1.26
CA LEU A 117 6.98 7.60 -1.54
C LEU A 117 7.74 7.82 -2.85
N LYS A 118 8.77 7.00 -3.12
CA LYS A 118 9.47 7.05 -4.41
C LYS A 118 8.52 6.69 -5.55
N ASP A 119 7.69 5.66 -5.41
CA ASP A 119 6.69 5.26 -6.40
C ASP A 119 5.63 6.34 -6.69
N LYS A 120 5.24 7.12 -5.67
CA LYS A 120 4.40 8.32 -5.84
C LYS A 120 5.06 9.42 -6.69
N HIS A 121 6.39 9.45 -6.77
CA HIS A 121 7.10 10.47 -7.54
C HIS A 121 7.88 9.92 -8.74
N LEU A 122 7.82 8.61 -9.02
CA LEU A 122 8.62 7.93 -10.07
C LEU A 122 8.48 8.49 -11.49
N ARG A 123 7.38 9.18 -11.82
CA ARG A 123 7.15 9.74 -13.17
C ARG A 123 7.59 11.20 -13.29
N ASP A 124 7.41 11.97 -12.22
CA ASP A 124 7.75 13.39 -12.12
C ASP A 124 8.29 13.66 -10.71
N LEU A 125 9.59 13.46 -10.50
CA LEU A 125 10.25 13.77 -9.21
C LEU A 125 10.30 15.29 -9.02
N ASP A 126 9.16 15.90 -8.72
CA ASP A 126 9.15 17.25 -8.19
C ASP A 126 9.75 17.23 -6.79
N ARG A 127 10.99 17.73 -6.69
CA ARG A 127 11.75 17.80 -5.45
C ARG A 127 11.02 18.63 -4.39
N ASN A 128 10.18 19.59 -4.79
CA ASN A 128 9.40 20.40 -3.84
C ASN A 128 8.23 19.60 -3.26
N SER A 129 7.47 18.90 -4.10
CA SER A 129 6.43 17.97 -3.64
C SER A 129 7.00 16.88 -2.72
N LEU A 130 8.18 16.34 -3.05
CA LEU A 130 8.87 15.38 -2.19
C LEU A 130 9.27 15.99 -0.83
N ARG A 131 9.78 17.23 -0.80
CA ARG A 131 10.06 17.94 0.47
C ARG A 131 8.80 18.11 1.30
N ASN A 132 7.70 18.50 0.67
CA ASN A 132 6.43 18.71 1.37
C ASN A 132 5.91 17.40 1.95
N ASP A 133 5.90 16.32 1.16
CA ASP A 133 5.51 14.98 1.63
C ASP A 133 6.37 14.51 2.81
N ILE A 134 7.70 14.70 2.76
CA ILE A 134 8.58 14.36 3.88
C ILE A 134 8.28 15.22 5.10
N SER A 135 8.00 16.51 4.93
CA SER A 135 7.71 17.43 6.04
C SER A 135 6.42 17.02 6.77
N VAL A 136 5.35 16.73 6.03
CA VAL A 136 4.09 16.22 6.60
C VAL A 136 4.31 14.87 7.28
N PHE A 137 5.07 13.98 6.64
CA PHE A 137 5.42 12.70 7.23
C PHE A 137 6.16 12.80 8.56
N VAL A 138 7.15 13.68 8.65
CA VAL A 138 7.87 13.91 9.90
C VAL A 138 6.94 14.43 11.01
N GLN A 139 6.05 15.36 10.67
CA GLN A 139 5.09 15.93 11.62
C GLN A 139 4.12 14.87 12.15
N GLU A 140 3.48 14.11 11.26
CA GLU A 140 2.55 13.04 11.65
C GLU A 140 3.25 11.91 12.42
N ALA A 141 4.45 11.52 12.00
CA ALA A 141 5.25 10.50 12.68
C ALA A 141 5.61 10.91 14.10
N ILE A 142 6.06 12.16 14.30
CA ILE A 142 6.38 12.66 15.64
C ILE A 142 5.14 12.70 16.52
N GLN A 143 4.02 13.22 16.00
CA GLN A 143 2.77 13.24 16.76
C GLN A 143 2.42 11.84 17.26
N ILE A 144 2.48 10.85 16.36
CA ILE A 144 2.29 9.45 16.68
C ILE A 144 3.30 8.96 17.73
N PHE A 145 4.60 9.18 17.54
CA PHE A 145 5.62 8.67 18.46
C PHE A 145 5.48 9.25 19.87
N THR A 146 4.97 10.48 19.98
CA THR A 146 4.73 11.13 21.27
C THR A 146 3.43 10.70 21.95
N GLU A 147 2.39 10.38 21.18
CA GLU A 147 1.04 10.04 21.70
C GLU A 147 0.79 8.53 21.83
N ALA A 148 1.60 7.71 21.14
CA ALA A 148 1.47 6.27 21.05
C ALA A 148 1.62 5.55 22.40
N SER A 149 0.58 4.82 22.82
CA SER A 149 0.71 3.69 23.75
C SER A 149 1.13 2.42 22.99
N ALA A 150 1.95 1.56 23.59
CA ALA A 150 2.71 0.46 22.97
C ALA A 150 1.90 -0.71 22.37
N VAL A 151 0.63 -0.54 22.01
CA VAL A 151 -0.32 -1.64 21.75
C VAL A 151 -0.49 -1.98 20.26
N ALA A 152 -0.08 -1.12 19.32
CA ALA A 152 -0.15 -1.41 17.87
C ALA A 152 1.01 -0.78 17.09
N PRO A 153 1.38 -1.33 15.91
CA PRO A 153 2.27 -0.64 14.98
C PRO A 153 1.55 0.60 14.45
N ILE A 154 1.94 1.78 14.94
CA ILE A 154 1.31 3.03 14.53
C ILE A 154 2.08 3.57 13.33
N VAL A 155 1.38 3.59 12.20
CA VAL A 155 1.90 3.98 10.89
C VAL A 155 1.30 5.35 10.57
N PRO A 156 2.12 6.37 10.24
CA PRO A 156 1.61 7.70 9.90
C PRO A 156 0.58 7.68 8.76
N PRO A 157 -0.56 8.39 8.90
CA PRO A 157 -1.63 8.43 7.90
C PRO A 157 -1.14 8.71 6.48
N ILE A 158 -0.17 9.60 6.31
CA ILE A 158 0.41 9.91 4.99
C ILE A 158 1.03 8.69 4.31
N ILE A 159 1.54 7.71 5.07
CA ILE A 159 2.03 6.45 4.51
C ILE A 159 0.86 5.66 3.89
N MET A 160 -0.32 5.65 4.52
CA MET A 160 -1.52 5.02 3.94
C MET A 160 -1.83 5.61 2.57
N ASP A 161 -1.78 6.93 2.46
CA ASP A 161 -2.06 7.65 1.22
C ASP A 161 -1.04 7.30 0.14
N TRP A 162 0.25 7.19 0.49
CA TRP A 162 1.29 6.76 -0.44
C TRP A 162 1.10 5.31 -0.89
N VAL A 163 0.75 4.40 0.02
CA VAL A 163 0.46 3.00 -0.29
C VAL A 163 -0.76 2.91 -1.21
N ALA A 164 -1.84 3.64 -0.93
CA ALA A 164 -3.04 3.70 -1.79
C ALA A 164 -2.71 4.25 -3.19
N THR A 165 -1.92 5.32 -3.24
CA THR A 165 -1.45 5.91 -4.52
C THR A 165 -0.60 4.91 -5.31
N ALA A 166 0.33 4.21 -4.67
CA ALA A 166 1.18 3.21 -5.30
C ALA A 166 0.39 1.98 -5.76
N ALA A 167 -0.61 1.56 -4.98
CA ALA A 167 -1.52 0.48 -5.34
C ALA A 167 -2.29 0.81 -6.62
N CYS A 168 -2.90 1.99 -6.70
CA CYS A 168 -3.64 2.46 -7.87
C CYS A 168 -2.78 2.64 -9.12
N ARG A 169 -1.60 3.24 -8.99
CA ARG A 169 -0.72 3.47 -10.15
C ARG A 169 -0.15 2.21 -10.78
N GLY A 170 -0.06 1.12 -10.02
CA GLY A 170 0.38 -0.17 -10.54
C GLY A 170 -0.76 -1.18 -10.74
N ALA A 171 -2.02 -0.76 -10.50
CA ALA A 171 -3.17 -1.58 -10.81
C ALA A 171 -3.34 -1.72 -12.32
N ILE A 172 -4.14 -2.71 -12.73
CA ILE A 172 -4.44 -2.97 -14.15
C ILE A 172 -5.21 -1.75 -14.66
N MET A 173 -4.87 -1.22 -15.83
CA MET A 173 -5.45 0.02 -16.33
C MET A 173 -6.75 -0.24 -17.10
N PHE A 174 -7.51 0.82 -17.33
CA PHE A 174 -8.71 0.76 -18.16
C PHE A 174 -8.35 0.33 -19.59
N GLY A 175 -9.05 -0.70 -20.09
CA GLY A 175 -8.83 -1.26 -21.42
C GLY A 175 -7.81 -2.41 -21.46
N ASP A 176 -7.03 -2.61 -20.40
CA ASP A 176 -6.19 -3.81 -20.26
C ASP A 176 -7.09 -5.05 -20.11
N LYS A 177 -6.61 -6.19 -20.59
CA LYS A 177 -7.28 -7.48 -20.44
C LYS A 177 -6.43 -8.41 -19.59
N ILE A 178 -7.05 -9.04 -18.61
CA ILE A 178 -6.44 -10.17 -17.91
C ILE A 178 -6.51 -11.39 -18.84
N PRO A 179 -5.39 -12.06 -19.13
CA PRO A 179 -5.40 -13.29 -19.90
C PRO A 179 -6.32 -14.34 -19.24
N GLU A 180 -7.08 -15.09 -20.03
CA GLU A 180 -8.06 -16.06 -19.51
C GLU A 180 -7.42 -17.09 -18.55
N ALA A 181 -6.18 -17.50 -18.84
CA ALA A 181 -5.39 -18.39 -17.99
C ALA A 181 -5.03 -17.80 -16.60
N GLU A 182 -5.05 -16.47 -16.47
CA GLU A 182 -4.68 -15.75 -15.23
C GLU A 182 -5.89 -15.33 -14.41
N VAL A 183 -7.10 -15.29 -14.99
CA VAL A 183 -8.34 -14.86 -14.31
C VAL A 183 -8.57 -15.64 -13.02
N GLY A 184 -8.37 -16.96 -13.03
CA GLY A 184 -8.54 -17.78 -11.83
C GLY A 184 -7.59 -17.39 -10.69
N GLN A 185 -6.34 -17.09 -11.01
CA GLN A 185 -5.34 -16.64 -10.03
C GLN A 185 -5.67 -15.25 -9.51
N PHE A 186 -6.08 -14.33 -10.40
CA PHE A 186 -6.51 -12.97 -10.06
C PHE A 186 -7.69 -12.97 -9.08
N LEU A 187 -8.74 -13.74 -9.37
CA LEU A 187 -9.91 -13.86 -8.49
C LEU A 187 -9.55 -14.51 -7.15
N THR A 188 -8.67 -15.51 -7.15
CA THR A 188 -8.17 -16.15 -5.92
C THR A 188 -7.38 -15.15 -5.07
N ALA A 189 -6.55 -14.32 -5.68
CA ALA A 189 -5.82 -13.26 -5.00
C ALA A 189 -6.79 -12.24 -4.37
N GLY A 190 -7.82 -11.82 -5.13
CA GLY A 190 -8.90 -10.96 -4.63
C GLY A 190 -9.62 -11.55 -3.42
N GLN A 191 -10.01 -12.81 -3.46
CA GLN A 191 -10.67 -13.51 -2.34
C GLN A 191 -9.82 -13.60 -1.08
N ARG A 192 -8.48 -13.59 -1.21
CA ARG A 192 -7.55 -13.64 -0.08
C ARG A 192 -7.31 -12.27 0.57
N THR A 193 -7.87 -11.21 0.00
CA THR A 193 -7.83 -9.89 0.61
C THR A 193 -8.80 -9.80 1.78
N SER A 194 -8.45 -9.01 2.79
CA SER A 194 -9.27 -8.76 3.97
C SER A 194 -10.56 -7.99 3.64
N LEU A 195 -10.53 -7.13 2.62
CA LEU A 195 -11.67 -6.29 2.23
C LEU A 195 -11.90 -6.30 0.71
N PRO A 196 -12.34 -7.44 0.12
CA PRO A 196 -12.39 -7.64 -1.33
C PRO A 196 -13.48 -6.86 -2.06
N PHE A 197 -14.31 -6.11 -1.34
CA PHE A 197 -15.47 -5.37 -1.86
C PHE A 197 -15.20 -3.87 -2.07
N GLN A 198 -14.01 -3.40 -1.73
CA GLN A 198 -13.65 -1.99 -1.83
C GLN A 198 -12.21 -1.82 -2.35
N CYS A 199 -11.96 -0.89 -3.26
CA CYS A 199 -10.59 -0.54 -3.68
C CYS A 199 -9.85 0.27 -2.60
N ALA A 200 -8.60 0.66 -2.89
CA ALA A 200 -7.78 1.49 -1.99
C ALA A 200 -8.40 2.87 -1.69
N HIS A 201 -9.21 3.40 -2.62
CA HIS A 201 -9.84 4.72 -2.56
C HIS A 201 -11.32 4.68 -2.14
N GLY A 202 -11.83 3.51 -1.79
CA GLY A 202 -13.19 3.39 -1.28
C GLY A 202 -14.26 3.00 -2.30
N ARG A 203 -13.93 2.84 -3.59
CA ARG A 203 -14.89 2.44 -4.63
C ARG A 203 -15.26 0.96 -4.52
N PRO A 204 -16.50 0.56 -4.81
CA PRO A 204 -16.87 -0.85 -4.85
C PRO A 204 -16.07 -1.61 -5.91
N SER A 205 -15.48 -2.75 -5.54
CA SER A 205 -14.78 -3.65 -6.48
C SER A 205 -15.66 -4.78 -6.99
N MET A 206 -16.81 -5.01 -6.35
CA MET A 206 -17.75 -6.07 -6.69
C MET A 206 -19.18 -5.59 -6.50
N LEU A 207 -20.04 -5.87 -7.48
CA LEU A 207 -21.45 -5.54 -7.47
C LEU A 207 -22.28 -6.80 -7.79
N PRO A 208 -23.08 -7.33 -6.86
CA PRO A 208 -24.02 -8.41 -7.17
C PRO A 208 -25.13 -7.88 -8.08
N VAL A 209 -25.41 -8.57 -9.19
CA VAL A 209 -26.40 -8.13 -10.19
C VAL A 209 -27.59 -9.06 -10.32
N ALA A 210 -27.45 -10.34 -9.97
CA ALA A 210 -28.55 -11.29 -9.98
C ALA A 210 -28.32 -12.44 -9.01
N VAL A 211 -29.42 -12.97 -8.47
CA VAL A 211 -29.44 -14.26 -7.77
C VAL A 211 -29.96 -15.31 -8.75
N LEU A 212 -29.20 -16.38 -8.94
CA LEU A 212 -29.61 -17.53 -9.72
C LEU A 212 -30.34 -18.49 -8.80
N LEU A 213 -31.66 -18.54 -8.98
CA LEU A 213 -32.50 -19.48 -8.26
C LEU A 213 -32.18 -20.93 -8.65
N PRO A 214 -32.28 -21.86 -7.69
CA PRO A 214 -32.13 -23.28 -7.99
C PRO A 214 -33.17 -23.71 -9.03
N PRO A 215 -32.88 -24.75 -9.84
CA PRO A 215 -33.80 -25.19 -10.91
C PRO A 215 -35.24 -25.47 -10.44
N SER A 216 -35.41 -25.87 -9.18
CA SER A 216 -36.70 -26.13 -8.52
C SER A 216 -37.58 -24.89 -8.34
N GLU A 217 -37.00 -23.69 -8.32
CA GLU A 217 -37.70 -22.42 -8.06
C GLU A 217 -37.79 -21.52 -9.31
N ARG A 218 -37.33 -22.02 -10.46
CA ARG A 218 -37.42 -21.27 -11.72
C ARG A 218 -38.86 -21.26 -12.21
N CYS A 219 -39.42 -20.06 -12.37
CA CYS A 219 -40.73 -19.89 -12.99
C CYS A 219 -40.68 -20.41 -14.44
N GLN A 220 -41.52 -21.39 -14.78
CA GLN A 220 -41.70 -21.81 -16.17
C GLN A 220 -42.43 -20.70 -16.93
N VAL A 221 -41.68 -19.84 -17.61
CA VAL A 221 -42.26 -18.91 -18.57
C VAL A 221 -42.76 -19.75 -19.75
N ARG A 222 -44.09 -19.86 -19.88
CA ARG A 222 -44.76 -20.45 -21.03
C ARG A 222 -44.76 -19.50 -22.22
#